data_AF-A0A1Y3BA33-F1
#
_entry.id   AF-A0A1Y3BA33-F1
#
_cell.length_a   1.000
_cell.length_b   1.000
_cell.length_c   1.000
_cell.angle_alpha   90.00
_cell.angle_beta   90.00
_cell.angle_gamma   90.00
#
_symmetry.space_group_name_H-M   'P 1'
#
loop_
_entity.id
_entity.type
_entity.pdbx_description
1 polymer ?
#
loop_
_entity_poly.entity_id
_entity_poly.type
_entity_poly.pdbx_seq_one_letter_code
_entity_poly.pdbx_strand_id
1 'polypeptide(L)'
;MTEWSQPMPLGWLLRHYWRREFGQNRWQQNFCQKWFEREDQNEYFATTLFRCPCTLAQALHDKGRFAPDERCNVVDKKCDQRHLGAQHCVRSARPSIGGSGQQCCYDDYGELIRSADTMYSGRPSRTFVYGKHPFKMQMQTPTLSYWQHDVMPFYYCCKWAPKEDDSETCMMFNYFRTTQDCSSYQPPAIASVFGDPHIITFDRVNYTFNGRGEYSLVHTNNPIHKLDIHGRFERLPGHVNATQLTAVSVRDNVSSIVEFRIRPDGCRWFNQIFIIADKEYLYYWDDNMRTIHTRGVSIYQPSGIRNMSHLIAMFDSGAGVEVLVNGGGTLTLHVYLPLTYMNSTQGLLGYYSNDPNDDFMLPNGWVIANLHDKNIKQIHEEFGIKYRLLEIAQANISQSLFFHDVLTHSQYDDVKFIPQFDMDPQQLEHMDDVDR
;
A
#
# COMPACT_ATOMS: atom_id res chain seq x y z
N MET A 1 -3.82 9.51 -18.90
CA MET A 1 -3.29 10.61 -19.73
C MET A 1 -1.84 10.77 -19.30
N THR A 2 -0.90 10.23 -20.08
CA THR A 2 0.53 10.35 -19.81
C THR A 2 0.95 11.78 -20.15
N GLU A 3 1.34 12.57 -19.14
CA GLU A 3 1.89 13.90 -19.39
C GLU A 3 3.28 13.75 -20.02
N TRP A 4 3.43 14.18 -21.28
CA TRP A 4 4.70 14.18 -22.02
C TRP A 4 5.70 15.23 -21.49
N SER A 5 5.24 16.19 -20.68
CA SER A 5 6.08 17.18 -20.01
C SER A 5 5.51 17.53 -18.65
N GLN A 6 6.37 17.64 -17.63
CA GLN A 6 5.93 18.03 -16.30
C GLN A 6 5.45 19.49 -16.31
N PRO A 7 4.41 19.85 -15.52
CA PRO A 7 3.99 21.23 -15.39
C PRO A 7 5.16 22.07 -14.88
N MET A 8 5.52 23.12 -15.63
CA MET A 8 6.59 24.04 -15.27
C MET A 8 5.97 25.35 -14.76
N PRO A 9 6.40 25.88 -13.61
CA PRO A 9 5.90 27.14 -13.07
C PRO A 9 6.47 28.32 -13.87
N LEU A 10 5.86 28.62 -15.02
CA LEU A 10 6.26 29.75 -15.89
C LEU A 10 5.89 31.13 -15.32
N GLY A 11 5.23 31.17 -14.15
CA GLY A 11 4.81 32.42 -13.52
C GLY A 11 5.96 33.41 -13.31
N TRP A 12 7.18 32.93 -13.06
CA TRP A 12 8.35 33.81 -12.93
C TRP A 12 8.64 34.63 -14.20
N LEU A 13 8.34 34.12 -15.40
CA LEU A 13 8.52 34.86 -16.65
C LEU A 13 7.58 36.08 -16.73
N LEU A 14 6.42 36.01 -16.06
CA LEU A 14 5.43 37.08 -16.02
C LEU A 14 5.72 38.11 -14.91
N ARG A 15 6.79 37.92 -14.12
CA ARG A 15 7.16 38.80 -12.99
C ARG A 15 7.26 40.26 -13.38
N HIS A 16 7.79 40.58 -14.57
CA HIS A 16 7.90 41.97 -15.03
C HIS A 16 6.53 42.62 -15.28
N TYR A 17 5.55 41.86 -15.76
CA TYR A 17 4.18 42.34 -15.94
C TYR A 17 3.51 42.58 -14.58
N TRP A 18 3.58 41.60 -13.67
CA TRP A 18 2.97 41.73 -12.35
C TRP A 18 3.57 42.86 -11.50
N ARG A 19 4.88 43.11 -11.64
CA ARG A 19 5.53 44.26 -10.99
C ARG A 19 5.03 45.61 -11.50
N ARG A 20 4.66 45.70 -12.78
CA ARG A 20 4.08 46.93 -13.36
C ARG A 20 2.64 47.14 -12.92
N GLU A 21 1.85 46.06 -12.87
CA GLU A 21 0.43 46.12 -12.57
C GLU A 21 0.13 46.25 -11.07
N PHE A 22 0.79 45.44 -10.24
CA PHE A 22 0.51 45.34 -8.80
C PHE A 22 1.61 45.94 -7.92
N GLY A 23 2.73 46.38 -8.49
CA GLY A 23 3.87 46.96 -7.78
C GLY A 23 4.99 45.96 -7.46
N GLN A 24 6.21 46.49 -7.25
CA GLN A 24 7.47 45.73 -7.30
C GLN A 24 7.58 44.55 -6.30
N ASN A 25 6.98 44.70 -5.10
CA ASN A 25 6.99 43.74 -4.00
C ASN A 25 5.59 43.39 -3.44
N ARG A 26 4.52 43.89 -4.06
CA ARG A 26 3.14 43.72 -3.57
C ARG A 26 2.37 42.62 -4.29
N TRP A 27 2.80 42.23 -5.49
CA TRP A 27 2.08 41.24 -6.29
C TRP A 27 2.04 39.85 -5.62
N GLN A 28 3.15 39.42 -5.00
CA GLN A 28 3.20 38.15 -4.25
C GLN A 28 2.23 38.16 -3.08
N GLN A 29 2.26 39.25 -2.30
CA GLN A 29 1.37 39.45 -1.15
C GLN A 29 -0.10 39.43 -1.58
N ASN A 30 -0.45 40.13 -2.65
CA ASN A 30 -1.82 40.16 -3.18
C ASN A 30 -2.29 38.76 -3.63
N PHE A 31 -1.44 38.00 -4.33
CA PHE A 31 -1.78 36.65 -4.76
C PHE A 31 -1.90 35.68 -3.57
N CYS A 32 -0.98 35.79 -2.61
CA CYS A 32 -1.02 34.99 -1.39
C CYS A 32 -2.25 35.29 -0.55
N GLN A 33 -2.58 36.56 -0.36
CA GLN A 33 -3.76 37.00 0.37
C GLN A 33 -5.05 36.51 -0.29
N LYS A 34 -5.20 36.67 -1.62
CA LYS A 34 -6.37 36.14 -2.34
C LYS A 34 -6.50 34.62 -2.27
N TRP A 35 -5.37 33.90 -2.18
CA TRP A 35 -5.41 32.46 -1.95
C TRP A 35 -5.80 32.12 -0.51
N PHE A 36 -5.23 32.83 0.47
CA PHE A 36 -5.54 32.66 1.88
C PHE A 36 -7.02 32.90 2.18
N GLU A 37 -7.60 33.98 1.66
CA GLU A 37 -9.04 34.29 1.80
C GLU A 37 -9.93 33.19 1.21
N ARG A 38 -9.51 32.55 0.11
CA ARG A 38 -10.23 31.41 -0.47
C ARG A 38 -10.07 30.13 0.35
N GLU A 39 -8.90 29.90 0.92
CA GLU A 39 -8.66 28.74 1.79
C GLU A 39 -9.42 28.85 3.11
N ASP A 40 -9.53 30.06 3.66
CA ASP A 40 -10.27 30.36 4.89
C ASP A 40 -11.79 30.14 4.75
N GLN A 41 -12.33 30.41 3.55
CA GLN A 41 -13.74 30.13 3.24
C GLN A 41 -14.03 28.64 3.01
N ASN A 42 -13.01 27.82 2.81
CA ASN A 42 -13.16 26.40 2.53
C ASN A 42 -13.05 25.58 3.82
N GLU A 43 -13.64 24.38 3.80
CA GLU A 43 -13.51 23.45 4.91
C GLU A 43 -12.05 23.03 5.13
N TYR A 44 -11.69 22.88 6.41
CA TYR A 44 -10.39 22.38 6.84
C TYR A 44 -10.29 20.88 6.54
N PHE A 45 -9.34 20.50 5.69
CA PHE A 45 -9.24 19.15 5.14
C PHE A 45 -8.23 18.25 5.86
N ALA A 46 -7.22 18.84 6.53
CA ALA A 46 -6.08 18.11 7.04
C ALA A 46 -6.42 17.18 8.24
N THR A 47 -7.58 17.34 8.86
CA THR A 47 -8.08 16.42 9.91
C THR A 47 -8.41 15.01 9.40
N THR A 48 -8.68 14.87 8.10
CA THR A 48 -9.08 13.59 7.49
C THR A 48 -7.92 12.79 6.90
N LEU A 49 -6.69 13.30 7.02
CA LEU A 49 -5.49 12.71 6.44
C LEU A 49 -4.84 11.72 7.41
N PHE A 50 -4.14 10.74 6.85
CA PHE A 50 -3.25 9.89 7.65
C PHE A 50 -2.14 10.73 8.27
N ARG A 51 -1.82 10.44 9.54
CA ARG A 51 -0.74 11.08 10.28
C ARG A 51 0.61 10.64 9.73
N CYS A 52 1.58 11.57 9.67
CA CYS A 52 2.92 11.21 9.27
C CYS A 52 3.57 10.31 10.33
N PRO A 53 4.24 9.22 9.91
CA PRO A 53 5.16 8.49 10.78
C PRO A 53 6.24 9.42 11.35
N CYS A 54 6.75 9.11 12.54
CA CYS A 54 7.81 9.92 13.16
C CYS A 54 9.17 9.70 12.46
N THR A 55 9.39 8.49 11.95
CA THR A 55 10.66 8.10 11.34
C THR A 55 10.47 7.55 9.94
N LEU A 56 11.52 7.68 9.11
CA LEU A 56 11.54 7.11 7.76
C LEU A 56 11.35 5.59 7.79
N ALA A 57 11.92 4.89 8.77
CA ALA A 57 11.75 3.45 8.92
C ALA A 57 10.27 3.06 9.09
N GLN A 58 9.54 3.74 9.97
CA GLN A 58 8.10 3.52 10.14
C GLN A 58 7.34 3.77 8.84
N ALA A 59 7.68 4.83 8.10
CA ALA A 59 7.06 5.14 6.82
C ALA A 59 7.27 4.05 5.76
N LEU A 60 8.48 3.48 5.68
CA LEU A 60 8.80 2.42 4.72
C LEU A 60 8.16 1.07 5.09
N HIS A 61 7.85 0.83 6.36
CA HIS A 61 7.10 -0.34 6.80
C HIS A 61 5.57 -0.16 6.71
N ASP A 62 5.07 1.07 6.55
CA ASP A 62 3.64 1.38 6.43
C ASP A 62 3.18 1.44 4.97
N LYS A 63 3.44 0.33 4.26
CA LYS A 63 3.21 0.20 2.82
C LYS A 63 1.74 0.16 2.42
N GLY A 64 0.82 0.07 3.37
CA GLY A 64 -0.63 0.13 3.13
C GLY A 64 -1.18 1.55 2.98
N ARG A 65 -0.59 2.52 3.68
CA ARG A 65 -1.04 3.92 3.66
C ARG A 65 -0.11 4.84 2.88
N PHE A 66 1.20 4.57 2.92
CA PHE A 66 2.21 5.43 2.32
C PHE A 66 2.99 4.71 1.23
N ALA A 67 3.28 5.44 0.16
CA ALA A 67 4.17 5.03 -0.92
C ALA A 67 5.33 6.05 -1.05
N PRO A 68 6.54 5.62 -1.41
CA PRO A 68 7.64 6.53 -1.71
C PRO A 68 7.26 7.58 -2.76
N ASP A 69 7.69 8.82 -2.59
CA ASP A 69 7.53 9.84 -3.62
C ASP A 69 8.47 9.54 -4.79
N GLU A 70 7.90 9.44 -5.99
CA GLU A 70 8.66 9.24 -7.23
C GLU A 70 9.69 10.35 -7.48
N ARG A 71 9.46 11.55 -6.92
CA ARG A 71 10.34 12.72 -7.11
C ARG A 71 11.26 13.00 -5.93
N CYS A 72 11.20 12.23 -4.85
CA CYS A 72 12.08 12.41 -3.70
C CYS A 72 12.21 11.11 -2.93
N ASN A 73 13.02 10.20 -3.47
CA ASN A 73 13.34 8.93 -2.84
C ASN A 73 14.86 8.62 -2.93
N VAL A 74 15.29 7.66 -2.13
CA VAL A 74 16.72 7.31 -1.93
C VAL A 74 17.32 6.59 -3.14
N VAL A 75 16.49 6.02 -4.02
CA VAL A 75 16.93 5.28 -5.20
C VAL A 75 17.19 6.24 -6.37
N ASP A 76 16.26 7.18 -6.60
CA ASP A 76 16.27 8.11 -7.74
C ASP A 76 16.96 9.47 -7.41
N LYS A 77 17.35 9.69 -6.13
CA LYS A 77 18.11 10.83 -5.54
C LYS A 77 18.12 12.16 -6.29
N LYS A 78 16.94 12.70 -6.59
CA LYS A 78 16.77 14.11 -6.93
C LYS A 78 15.50 14.63 -6.29
N CYS A 79 15.54 14.87 -4.98
CA CYS A 79 14.47 15.60 -4.32
C CYS A 79 14.28 16.96 -5.01
N ASP A 80 13.04 17.26 -5.34
CA ASP A 80 12.64 18.51 -5.99
C ASP A 80 13.08 19.71 -5.14
N GLN A 81 13.25 20.88 -5.76
CA GLN A 81 13.54 22.17 -5.10
C GLN A 81 12.52 22.54 -4.01
N ARG A 82 11.36 21.88 -4.00
CA ARG A 82 10.30 22.04 -3.00
C ARG A 82 10.59 21.31 -1.67
N HIS A 83 11.56 20.40 -1.66
CA HIS A 83 11.94 19.56 -0.52
C HIS A 83 13.46 19.54 -0.33
N LEU A 84 14.08 20.72 -0.40
CA LEU A 84 15.51 20.87 -0.16
C LEU A 84 15.88 20.40 1.26
N GLY A 85 16.92 19.59 1.38
CA GLY A 85 17.34 19.00 2.66
C GLY A 85 16.62 17.71 3.05
N ALA A 86 15.56 17.31 2.36
CA ALA A 86 14.94 16.00 2.56
C ALA A 86 15.77 14.90 1.87
N GLN A 87 15.95 13.77 2.55
CA GLN A 87 16.58 12.57 1.99
C GLN A 87 15.54 11.69 1.28
N HIS A 88 14.34 11.58 1.86
CA HIS A 88 13.25 10.76 1.34
C HIS A 88 11.91 11.36 1.72
N CYS A 89 10.96 11.38 0.80
CA CYS A 89 9.57 11.70 1.08
C CYS A 89 8.67 10.51 0.73
N VAL A 90 7.59 10.39 1.48
CA VAL A 90 6.49 9.46 1.20
C VAL A 90 5.21 10.25 1.00
N ARG A 91 4.29 9.69 0.23
CA ARG A 91 2.97 10.27 -0.03
C ARG A 91 1.90 9.27 0.37
N SER A 92 0.75 9.77 0.82
CA SER A 92 -0.42 8.91 0.96
C SER A 92 -0.73 8.31 -0.41
N ALA A 93 -0.96 7.02 -0.46
CA ALA A 93 -1.23 6.36 -1.73
C ALA A 93 -2.69 6.48 -2.18
N ARG A 94 -3.57 6.82 -1.24
CA ARG A 94 -5.00 7.00 -1.45
C ARG A 94 -5.42 8.41 -1.04
N PRO A 95 -6.45 8.97 -1.69
CA PRO A 95 -7.05 10.23 -1.26
C PRO A 95 -7.86 10.03 0.01
N SER A 96 -7.98 11.08 0.83
CA SER A 96 -8.99 11.10 1.89
C SER A 96 -10.42 11.13 1.32
N ILE A 97 -11.42 11.03 2.19
CA ILE A 97 -12.84 11.19 1.81
C ILE A 97 -13.06 12.52 1.06
N GLY A 98 -12.36 13.60 1.45
CA GLY A 98 -12.42 14.91 0.79
C GLY A 98 -11.64 15.00 -0.53
N GLY A 99 -10.85 13.99 -0.90
CA GLY A 99 -9.98 14.05 -2.08
C GLY A 99 -8.61 14.67 -1.80
N SER A 100 -8.22 14.80 -0.53
CA SER A 100 -6.94 15.38 -0.11
C SER A 100 -5.84 14.32 -0.02
N GLY A 101 -4.58 14.74 -0.07
CA GLY A 101 -3.42 13.87 0.04
C GLY A 101 -2.49 14.31 1.19
N GLN A 102 -1.60 13.41 1.59
CA GLN A 102 -0.56 13.71 2.57
C GLN A 102 0.81 13.48 1.96
N GLN A 103 1.78 14.34 2.30
CA GLN A 103 3.19 14.13 2.00
C GLN A 103 4.02 14.33 3.26
N CYS A 104 4.89 13.37 3.56
CA CYS A 104 5.77 13.39 4.72
C CYS A 104 7.21 13.29 4.21
N CYS A 105 8.09 14.17 4.67
CA CYS A 105 9.48 14.20 4.23
C CYS A 105 10.40 14.06 5.43
N TYR A 106 11.47 13.31 5.24
CA TYR A 106 12.42 12.96 6.29
C TYR A 106 13.81 13.48 5.93
N ASP A 107 14.55 13.91 6.95
CA ASP A 107 15.93 14.36 6.82
C ASP A 107 16.91 13.18 6.66
N ASP A 108 18.21 13.46 6.72
CA ASP A 108 19.28 12.48 6.61
C ASP A 108 19.42 11.57 7.86
N TYR A 109 18.89 11.99 9.01
CA TYR A 109 18.75 11.15 10.21
C TYR A 109 17.48 10.29 10.18
N GLY A 110 16.59 10.51 9.21
CA GLY A 110 15.34 9.81 9.07
C GLY A 110 14.23 10.35 9.99
N GLU A 111 14.36 11.58 10.48
CA GLU A 111 13.36 12.26 11.30
C GLU A 111 12.42 13.11 10.44
N LEU A 112 11.16 13.25 10.89
CA LEU A 112 10.15 14.01 10.15
C LEU A 112 10.46 15.51 10.15
N ILE A 113 10.68 16.07 8.95
CA ILE A 113 10.88 17.51 8.76
C ILE A 113 9.55 18.24 8.93
N ARG A 114 9.53 19.31 9.73
CA ARG A 114 8.31 20.07 10.05
C ARG A 114 8.27 21.44 9.39
N SER A 115 7.08 21.90 9.00
CA SER A 115 6.85 23.22 8.41
C SER A 115 7.09 24.38 9.37
N ALA A 116 7.30 24.11 10.66
CA ALA A 116 7.67 25.11 11.66
C ALA A 116 9.16 25.47 11.58
N ASP A 117 10.00 24.53 11.13
CA ASP A 117 11.44 24.71 11.07
C ASP A 117 11.91 25.10 9.67
N THR A 118 11.21 24.62 8.64
CA THR A 118 11.53 24.95 7.26
C THR A 118 10.34 24.89 6.31
N MET A 119 10.30 25.80 5.34
CA MET A 119 9.35 25.74 4.23
C MET A 119 9.50 24.47 3.38
N TYR A 120 10.62 23.74 3.41
CA TYR A 120 10.88 22.56 2.56
C TYR A 120 10.28 21.25 3.08
N SER A 121 9.55 21.30 4.20
CA SER A 121 8.93 20.12 4.80
C SER A 121 7.89 19.41 3.92
N GLY A 122 7.52 18.20 4.33
CA GLY A 122 6.34 17.52 3.81
C GLY A 122 5.06 18.21 4.28
N ARG A 123 4.02 18.24 3.44
CA ARG A 123 2.80 19.01 3.69
C ARG A 123 1.54 18.20 3.34
N PRO A 124 0.41 18.43 4.02
CA PRO A 124 -0.89 18.01 3.52
C PRO A 124 -1.20 18.76 2.22
N SER A 125 -1.83 18.09 1.26
CA SER A 125 -2.28 18.69 0.00
C SER A 125 -3.80 18.66 -0.04
N ARG A 126 -4.43 19.78 -0.41
CA ARG A 126 -5.89 19.87 -0.51
C ARG A 126 -6.43 18.89 -1.53
N THR A 127 -5.66 18.68 -2.60
CA THR A 127 -6.00 17.72 -3.65
C THR A 127 -4.97 16.62 -3.72
N PHE A 128 -5.45 15.41 -3.96
CA PHE A 128 -4.62 14.24 -4.14
C PHE A 128 -3.98 14.26 -5.52
N VAL A 129 -2.67 13.97 -5.61
CA VAL A 129 -1.89 14.19 -6.84
C VAL A 129 -2.38 13.35 -8.01
N TYR A 130 -2.82 12.12 -7.74
CA TYR A 130 -3.35 11.21 -8.76
C TYR A 130 -4.86 11.39 -8.95
N GLY A 131 -5.46 12.39 -8.30
CA GLY A 131 -6.88 12.70 -8.36
C GLY A 131 -7.76 11.66 -7.68
N LYS A 132 -9.06 11.95 -7.58
CA LYS A 132 -10.04 11.03 -6.99
C LYS A 132 -11.04 10.59 -8.05
N HIS A 133 -11.00 9.32 -8.43
CA HIS A 133 -12.01 8.76 -9.34
C HIS A 133 -13.41 8.89 -8.70
N PRO A 134 -14.46 9.35 -9.42
CA PRO A 134 -14.59 9.49 -10.89
C PRO A 134 -14.23 10.87 -11.51
N PHE A 135 -13.28 11.65 -10.97
CA PHE A 135 -12.79 12.90 -11.56
C PHE A 135 -13.88 13.91 -11.98
N LYS A 136 -15.00 13.94 -11.25
CA LYS A 136 -16.20 14.73 -11.64
C LYS A 136 -16.16 16.17 -11.14
N MET A 137 -15.29 16.49 -10.19
CA MET A 137 -15.16 17.81 -9.60
C MET A 137 -13.79 18.41 -9.91
N GLN A 138 -13.70 19.74 -9.94
CA GLN A 138 -12.45 20.46 -10.21
C GLN A 138 -11.30 20.04 -9.27
N MET A 139 -11.61 19.75 -8.02
CA MET A 139 -10.66 19.32 -6.98
C MET A 139 -10.19 17.86 -7.12
N GLN A 140 -10.77 17.11 -8.05
CA GLN A 140 -10.53 15.67 -8.20
C GLN A 140 -9.66 15.36 -9.42
N THR A 141 -9.41 16.34 -10.31
CA THR A 141 -8.61 16.12 -11.52
C THR A 141 -7.14 15.87 -11.17
N PRO A 142 -6.52 14.77 -11.61
CA PRO A 142 -5.11 14.47 -11.34
C PRO A 142 -4.18 15.60 -11.80
N THR A 143 -3.05 15.75 -11.11
CA THR A 143 -1.95 16.69 -11.37
C THR A 143 -2.34 18.17 -11.37
N LEU A 144 -3.21 18.63 -12.25
CA LEU A 144 -3.55 20.05 -12.43
C LEU A 144 -4.20 20.67 -11.20
N SER A 145 -5.11 19.94 -10.53
CA SER A 145 -5.74 20.43 -9.30
C SER A 145 -4.71 20.60 -8.17
N TYR A 146 -3.81 19.62 -8.02
CA TYR A 146 -2.67 19.69 -7.10
C TYR A 146 -1.75 20.86 -7.39
N TRP A 147 -1.46 21.11 -8.67
CA TRP A 147 -0.67 22.27 -9.04
C TRP A 147 -1.36 23.57 -8.71
N GLN A 148 -2.65 23.70 -9.03
CA GLN A 148 -3.41 24.93 -8.80
C GLN A 148 -3.59 25.25 -7.31
N HIS A 149 -3.87 24.25 -6.47
CA HIS A 149 -4.27 24.46 -5.08
C HIS A 149 -3.13 24.33 -4.06
N ASP A 150 -2.05 23.62 -4.42
CA ASP A 150 -0.99 23.28 -3.46
C ASP A 150 0.40 23.72 -3.95
N VAL A 151 0.72 23.57 -5.25
CA VAL A 151 2.07 23.90 -5.76
C VAL A 151 2.22 25.37 -6.13
N MET A 152 1.28 25.96 -6.89
CA MET A 152 1.34 27.37 -7.27
C MET A 152 1.38 28.31 -6.06
N PRO A 153 0.56 28.10 -5.00
CA PRO A 153 0.62 28.94 -3.81
C PRO A 153 1.95 28.88 -3.08
N PHE A 154 2.57 27.71 -2.99
CA PHE A 154 3.92 27.60 -2.43
C PHE A 154 4.93 28.52 -3.15
N TYR A 155 4.85 28.62 -4.48
CA TYR A 155 5.77 29.47 -5.23
C TYR A 155 5.59 30.96 -4.93
N TYR A 156 4.37 31.50 -5.01
CA TYR A 156 4.18 32.95 -4.78
C TYR A 156 4.12 33.34 -3.30
N CYS A 157 3.75 32.44 -2.38
CA CYS A 157 3.70 32.73 -0.94
C CYS A 157 5.05 32.52 -0.23
N CYS A 158 5.82 31.50 -0.62
CA CYS A 158 7.11 31.18 -0.01
C CYS A 158 8.27 31.44 -0.97
N LYS A 159 8.37 30.67 -2.07
CA LYS A 159 9.63 30.60 -2.85
C LYS A 159 10.01 31.91 -3.56
N TRP A 160 9.02 32.70 -3.97
CA TRP A 160 9.21 33.99 -4.65
C TRP A 160 8.98 35.18 -3.72
N ALA A 161 8.65 34.94 -2.45
CA ALA A 161 8.51 35.97 -1.45
C ALA A 161 9.89 36.50 -1.00
N PRO A 162 10.02 37.79 -0.70
CA PRO A 162 11.23 38.31 -0.07
C PRO A 162 11.47 37.60 1.26
N LYS A 163 12.72 37.19 1.53
CA LYS A 163 13.12 36.40 2.72
C LYS A 163 12.61 34.95 2.76
N GLU A 164 11.96 34.47 1.69
CA GLU A 164 11.48 33.09 1.54
C GLU A 164 10.73 32.55 2.79
N ASP A 165 11.37 31.73 3.61
CA ASP A 165 10.80 31.09 4.81
C ASP A 165 10.34 32.10 5.86
N ASP A 166 11.14 33.14 6.11
CA ASP A 166 10.89 34.16 7.15
C ASP A 166 9.82 35.18 6.74
N SER A 167 9.16 34.98 5.59
CA SER A 167 8.14 35.88 5.09
C SER A 167 6.78 35.64 5.74
N GLU A 168 6.04 36.71 6.04
CA GLU A 168 4.67 36.62 6.54
C GLU A 168 3.76 35.84 5.59
N THR A 169 3.96 36.00 4.29
CA THR A 169 3.23 35.24 3.27
C THR A 169 3.51 33.74 3.33
N CYS A 170 4.73 33.31 3.70
CA CYS A 170 5.02 31.89 3.86
C CYS A 170 4.38 31.33 5.13
N MET A 171 4.36 32.10 6.22
CA MET A 171 3.60 31.75 7.42
C MET A 171 2.09 31.57 7.12
N MET A 172 1.49 32.47 6.32
CA MET A 172 0.11 32.33 5.84
C MET A 172 -0.12 31.03 5.06
N PHE A 173 0.84 30.63 4.21
CA PHE A 173 0.77 29.36 3.49
C PHE A 173 0.88 28.16 4.42
N ASN A 174 1.84 28.19 5.34
CA ASN A 174 2.09 27.12 6.31
C ASN A 174 0.90 26.95 7.27
N TYR A 175 0.11 27.98 7.56
CA TYR A 175 -1.10 27.87 8.37
C TYR A 175 -2.09 26.81 7.84
N PHE A 176 -2.37 26.80 6.54
CA PHE A 176 -3.27 25.82 5.92
C PHE A 176 -2.56 24.55 5.43
N ARG A 177 -1.23 24.55 5.40
CA ARG A 177 -0.38 23.46 4.90
C ARG A 177 0.60 22.96 5.96
N THR A 178 0.21 23.06 7.22
CA THR A 178 1.04 22.66 8.35
C THR A 178 1.31 21.16 8.27
N THR A 179 2.59 20.78 8.36
CA THR A 179 2.99 19.37 8.41
C THR A 179 2.25 18.68 9.55
N GLN A 180 1.64 17.52 9.25
CA GLN A 180 0.99 16.74 10.30
C GLN A 180 2.06 16.13 11.20
N ASP A 181 1.90 16.30 12.50
CA ASP A 181 2.76 15.68 13.49
C ASP A 181 2.51 14.18 13.59
N CYS A 182 3.42 13.48 14.27
CA CYS A 182 3.35 12.03 14.44
C CYS A 182 2.74 11.58 15.77
N SER A 183 2.22 12.51 16.59
CA SER A 183 1.69 12.24 17.94
C SER A 183 0.56 11.21 17.98
N SER A 184 -0.23 11.13 16.90
CA SER A 184 -1.34 10.18 16.74
C SER A 184 -1.07 9.15 15.63
N TYR A 185 0.18 9.01 15.20
CA TYR A 185 0.58 7.94 14.30
C TYR A 185 0.52 6.60 15.03
N GLN A 186 -0.11 5.62 14.40
CA GLN A 186 -0.18 4.25 14.88
C GLN A 186 0.39 3.33 13.80
N PRO A 187 1.40 2.50 14.07
CA PRO A 187 1.94 1.57 13.08
C PRO A 187 0.89 0.51 12.69
N PRO A 188 0.94 -0.01 11.44
CA PRO A 188 0.08 -1.13 11.04
C PRO A 188 0.57 -2.44 11.65
N ALA A 189 -0.34 -3.40 11.82
CA ALA A 189 0.01 -4.80 12.06
C ALA A 189 0.42 -5.46 10.74
N ILE A 190 1.37 -6.40 10.83
CA ILE A 190 1.95 -7.08 9.68
C ILE A 190 1.80 -8.58 9.88
N ALA A 191 1.14 -9.24 8.93
CA ALA A 191 1.09 -10.69 8.83
C ALA A 191 1.75 -11.14 7.53
N SER A 192 2.30 -12.36 7.50
CA SER A 192 3.12 -12.83 6.38
C SER A 192 2.85 -14.28 6.01
N VAL A 193 2.96 -14.59 4.72
CA VAL A 193 3.01 -15.96 4.19
C VAL A 193 4.24 -16.08 3.29
N PHE A 194 5.11 -17.04 3.53
CA PHE A 194 6.36 -17.21 2.80
C PHE A 194 6.82 -18.67 2.82
N GLY A 195 7.74 -19.05 1.92
CA GLY A 195 8.27 -20.41 1.88
C GLY A 195 7.22 -21.47 1.52
N ASP A 196 7.18 -22.56 2.28
CA ASP A 196 6.47 -23.82 2.01
C ASP A 196 5.33 -24.17 2.99
N PRO A 197 4.22 -23.45 2.91
CA PRO A 197 4.07 -22.08 3.40
C PRO A 197 4.16 -22.00 4.92
N HIS A 198 5.09 -21.16 5.40
CA HIS A 198 5.09 -20.63 6.76
C HIS A 198 4.19 -19.41 6.84
N ILE A 199 3.42 -19.32 7.92
CA ILE A 199 2.47 -18.25 8.18
C ILE A 199 2.84 -17.58 9.50
N ILE A 200 2.92 -16.25 9.49
CA ILE A 200 3.02 -15.41 10.68
C ILE A 200 1.74 -14.57 10.75
N THR A 201 0.95 -14.75 11.81
CA THR A 201 -0.29 -14.00 12.06
C THR A 201 -0.03 -12.56 12.46
N PHE A 202 -1.08 -11.75 12.56
CA PHE A 202 -0.97 -10.36 13.05
C PHE A 202 -0.45 -10.28 14.50
N ASP A 203 -0.77 -11.27 15.33
CA ASP A 203 -0.34 -11.36 16.73
C ASP A 203 0.95 -12.18 16.91
N ARG A 204 1.68 -12.39 15.81
CA ARG A 204 3.04 -12.96 15.72
C ARG A 204 3.14 -14.46 16.03
N VAL A 205 2.05 -15.19 15.86
CA VAL A 205 2.05 -16.65 15.88
C VAL A 205 2.69 -17.16 14.60
N ASN A 206 3.65 -18.06 14.72
CA ASN A 206 4.29 -18.71 13.58
C ASN A 206 3.86 -20.18 13.49
N TYR A 207 3.36 -20.61 12.33
CA TYR A 207 3.02 -22.00 12.07
C TYR A 207 3.13 -22.34 10.57
N THR A 208 3.19 -23.63 10.26
CA THR A 208 3.26 -24.13 8.87
C THR A 208 1.93 -24.71 8.44
N PHE A 209 1.50 -24.43 7.20
CA PHE A 209 0.26 -24.96 6.66
C PHE A 209 0.38 -25.40 5.20
N ASN A 210 0.54 -26.70 4.97
CA ASN A 210 0.65 -27.28 3.63
C ASN A 210 -0.71 -27.75 3.07
N GLY A 211 -1.65 -26.81 2.84
CA GLY A 211 -2.91 -27.08 2.14
C GLY A 211 -2.77 -26.90 0.63
N ARG A 212 -3.47 -27.73 -0.16
CA ARG A 212 -3.65 -27.52 -1.62
C ARG A 212 -5.06 -27.04 -1.90
N GLY A 213 -5.18 -25.87 -2.52
CA GLY A 213 -6.46 -25.21 -2.82
C GLY A 213 -6.43 -23.72 -2.55
N GLU A 214 -7.61 -23.12 -2.48
CA GLU A 214 -7.82 -21.70 -2.19
C GLU A 214 -8.27 -21.54 -0.74
N TYR A 215 -7.67 -20.61 0.00
CA TYR A 215 -7.93 -20.41 1.42
C TYR A 215 -8.12 -18.93 1.77
N SER A 216 -8.99 -18.68 2.76
CA SER A 216 -9.18 -17.34 3.31
C SER A 216 -8.05 -17.00 4.28
N LEU A 217 -7.24 -16.00 3.91
CA LEU A 217 -6.14 -15.50 4.74
C LEU A 217 -6.66 -14.45 5.73
N VAL A 218 -7.47 -13.52 5.24
CA VAL A 218 -8.16 -12.52 6.05
C VAL A 218 -9.59 -12.38 5.53
N HIS A 219 -10.54 -12.42 6.44
CA HIS A 219 -11.93 -12.11 6.26
C HIS A 219 -12.38 -11.24 7.42
N THR A 220 -13.16 -10.20 7.15
CA THR A 220 -13.66 -9.33 8.21
C THR A 220 -15.17 -9.29 8.23
N ASN A 221 -15.77 -9.52 9.39
CA ASN A 221 -17.20 -9.48 9.61
C ASN A 221 -17.71 -8.10 10.08
N ASN A 222 -17.05 -7.01 9.66
CA ASN A 222 -17.42 -5.65 10.04
C ASN A 222 -18.18 -4.95 8.88
N PRO A 223 -19.35 -4.32 9.13
CA PRO A 223 -20.10 -3.64 8.07
C PRO A 223 -19.36 -2.42 7.48
N ILE A 224 -18.45 -1.81 8.25
CA ILE A 224 -17.70 -0.60 7.87
C ILE A 224 -16.37 -0.96 7.21
N HIS A 225 -15.66 -1.92 7.80
CA HIS A 225 -14.33 -2.34 7.36
C HIS A 225 -14.39 -3.76 6.81
N LYS A 226 -14.94 -3.91 5.59
CA LYS A 226 -14.99 -5.19 4.87
C LYS A 226 -13.69 -5.41 4.11
N LEU A 227 -13.02 -6.52 4.34
CA LEU A 227 -11.78 -6.91 3.69
C LEU A 227 -11.74 -8.42 3.56
N ASP A 228 -11.47 -8.87 2.33
CA ASP A 228 -11.27 -10.27 1.99
C ASP A 228 -9.91 -10.40 1.28
N ILE A 229 -9.01 -11.22 1.84
CA ILE A 229 -7.70 -11.55 1.29
C ILE A 229 -7.62 -13.07 1.21
N HIS A 230 -7.43 -13.60 0.01
CA HIS A 230 -7.36 -15.03 -0.23
C HIS A 230 -6.01 -15.42 -0.82
N GLY A 231 -5.54 -16.61 -0.48
CA GLY A 231 -4.32 -17.22 -1.00
C GLY A 231 -4.63 -18.52 -1.73
N ARG A 232 -4.00 -18.72 -2.89
CA ARG A 232 -4.02 -19.99 -3.62
C ARG A 232 -2.70 -20.72 -3.39
N PHE A 233 -2.81 -21.94 -2.90
CA PHE A 233 -1.68 -22.82 -2.64
C PHE A 233 -1.71 -24.00 -3.59
N GLU A 234 -0.66 -24.15 -4.37
CA GLU A 234 -0.48 -25.24 -5.32
C GLU A 234 0.69 -26.12 -4.90
N ARG A 235 0.70 -27.36 -5.38
CA ARG A 235 1.77 -28.31 -5.08
C ARG A 235 3.09 -27.82 -5.66
N LEU A 236 4.14 -27.85 -4.86
CA LEU A 236 5.52 -27.61 -5.31
C LEU A 236 5.92 -28.67 -6.36
N PRO A 237 6.56 -28.26 -7.48
CA PRO A 237 7.08 -29.21 -8.45
C PRO A 237 8.22 -30.03 -7.81
N GLY A 238 8.02 -31.34 -7.64
CA GLY A 238 9.00 -32.21 -7.01
C GLY A 238 8.40 -33.47 -6.38
N HIS A 239 9.26 -34.26 -5.73
CA HIS A 239 8.90 -35.53 -5.09
C HIS A 239 8.28 -35.35 -3.69
N VAL A 240 8.41 -34.16 -3.09
CA VAL A 240 7.88 -33.83 -1.76
C VAL A 240 6.41 -33.37 -1.89
N ASN A 241 5.55 -33.84 -0.98
CA ASN A 241 4.17 -33.36 -0.89
C ASN A 241 4.09 -32.08 -0.05
N ALA A 242 4.59 -30.99 -0.63
CA ALA A 242 4.52 -29.64 -0.05
C ALA A 242 3.81 -28.68 -1.01
N THR A 243 3.35 -27.53 -0.50
CA THR A 243 2.66 -26.51 -1.30
C THR A 243 3.37 -25.15 -1.23
N GLN A 244 3.08 -24.31 -2.21
CA GLN A 244 3.57 -22.94 -2.29
C GLN A 244 2.44 -21.98 -2.63
N LEU A 245 2.56 -20.73 -2.18
CA LEU A 245 1.66 -19.66 -2.60
C LEU A 245 1.91 -19.30 -4.08
N THR A 246 0.87 -19.39 -4.91
CA THR A 246 0.94 -19.09 -6.35
C THR A 246 0.09 -17.91 -6.78
N ALA A 247 -0.96 -17.58 -6.02
CA ALA A 247 -1.76 -16.39 -6.26
C ALA A 247 -2.35 -15.81 -4.98
N VAL A 248 -2.60 -14.50 -5.00
CA VAL A 248 -3.25 -13.75 -3.93
C VAL A 248 -4.35 -12.90 -4.54
N SER A 249 -5.58 -12.96 -4.02
CA SER A 249 -6.68 -12.11 -4.44
C SER A 249 -7.21 -11.28 -3.28
N VAL A 250 -7.54 -10.02 -3.53
CA VAL A 250 -7.90 -9.06 -2.49
C VAL A 250 -9.09 -8.22 -2.91
N ARG A 251 -9.99 -7.95 -1.96
CA ARG A 251 -11.08 -7.00 -2.09
C ARG A 251 -11.31 -6.24 -0.79
N ASP A 252 -11.21 -4.92 -0.86
CA ASP A 252 -11.57 -4.00 0.22
C ASP A 252 -12.94 -3.37 -0.06
N ASN A 253 -13.94 -3.69 0.75
CA ASN A 253 -15.29 -3.15 0.68
C ASN A 253 -15.90 -3.20 -0.75
N VAL A 254 -16.03 -2.04 -1.40
CA VAL A 254 -16.58 -1.86 -2.76
C VAL A 254 -15.51 -1.60 -3.81
N SER A 255 -14.24 -1.87 -3.50
CA SER A 255 -13.13 -1.75 -4.45
C SER A 255 -13.24 -2.76 -5.61
N SER A 256 -12.38 -2.60 -6.60
CA SER A 256 -12.10 -3.62 -7.62
C SER A 256 -11.44 -4.84 -6.98
N ILE A 257 -11.76 -6.03 -7.46
CA ILE A 257 -11.07 -7.25 -7.05
C ILE A 257 -9.72 -7.28 -7.74
N VAL A 258 -8.64 -7.38 -6.97
CA VAL A 258 -7.28 -7.45 -7.50
C VAL A 258 -6.67 -8.81 -7.20
N GLU A 259 -6.14 -9.46 -8.22
CA GLU A 259 -5.43 -10.73 -8.13
C GLU A 259 -3.99 -10.55 -8.62
N PHE A 260 -3.05 -11.03 -7.82
CA PHE A 260 -1.65 -11.20 -8.16
C PHE A 260 -1.38 -12.68 -8.36
N ARG A 261 -0.95 -13.08 -9.55
CA ARG A 261 -0.71 -14.49 -9.90
C ARG A 261 0.70 -14.66 -10.43
N ILE A 262 1.45 -15.63 -9.93
CA ILE A 262 2.77 -15.93 -10.48
C ILE A 262 2.65 -16.41 -11.92
N ARG A 263 3.54 -15.92 -12.79
CA ARG A 263 3.58 -16.34 -14.20
C ARG A 263 4.24 -17.72 -14.32
N PRO A 264 3.84 -18.57 -15.27
CA PRO A 264 4.54 -19.84 -15.54
C PRO A 264 6.02 -19.61 -15.87
N ASP A 265 6.91 -20.54 -15.51
CA ASP A 265 8.37 -20.40 -15.65
C ASP A 265 8.81 -19.90 -17.04
N GLY A 266 8.28 -20.48 -18.12
CA GLY A 266 8.60 -20.08 -19.49
C GLY A 266 8.22 -18.64 -19.87
N CYS A 267 7.38 -17.98 -19.08
CA CYS A 267 6.91 -16.61 -19.30
C CYS A 267 7.53 -15.58 -18.32
N ARG A 268 8.36 -16.00 -17.34
CA ARG A 268 8.90 -15.13 -16.29
C ARG A 268 10.10 -14.25 -16.71
N TRP A 269 10.58 -14.39 -17.95
CA TRP A 269 11.78 -13.69 -18.45
C TRP A 269 11.66 -12.16 -18.51
N PHE A 270 10.43 -11.61 -18.53
CA PHE A 270 10.17 -10.17 -18.50
C PHE A 270 9.47 -9.78 -17.19
N ASN A 271 8.18 -10.13 -17.08
CA ASN A 271 7.39 -9.92 -15.86
C ASN A 271 7.23 -11.24 -15.12
N GLN A 272 7.32 -11.23 -13.79
CA GLN A 272 7.18 -12.43 -12.96
C GLN A 272 5.75 -12.64 -12.43
N ILE A 273 4.98 -11.57 -12.26
CA ILE A 273 3.61 -11.60 -11.73
C ILE A 273 2.62 -11.05 -12.78
N PHE A 274 1.45 -11.67 -12.91
CA PHE A 274 0.27 -11.10 -13.56
C PHE A 274 -0.50 -10.24 -12.56
N ILE A 275 -0.85 -9.01 -12.94
CA ILE A 275 -1.80 -8.18 -12.22
C ILE A 275 -3.14 -8.30 -12.93
N ILE A 276 -4.17 -8.71 -12.21
CA ILE A 276 -5.53 -8.85 -12.75
C ILE A 276 -6.46 -8.02 -11.89
N ALA A 277 -7.21 -7.10 -12.48
CA ALA A 277 -8.23 -6.33 -11.77
C ALA A 277 -9.59 -6.50 -12.45
N ASP A 278 -10.62 -6.88 -11.69
CA ASP A 278 -11.98 -7.11 -12.21
C ASP A 278 -12.02 -7.99 -13.48
N LYS A 279 -11.20 -9.05 -13.52
CA LYS A 279 -11.03 -10.01 -14.63
C LYS A 279 -10.30 -9.48 -15.87
N GLU A 280 -9.65 -8.32 -15.77
CA GLU A 280 -8.81 -7.76 -16.82
C GLU A 280 -7.33 -7.77 -16.42
N TYR A 281 -6.46 -8.17 -17.36
CA TYR A 281 -5.02 -8.16 -17.15
C TYR A 281 -4.46 -6.74 -17.29
N LEU A 282 -3.72 -6.30 -16.27
CA LEU A 282 -3.06 -5.01 -16.21
C LEU A 282 -1.54 -5.17 -16.38
N TYR A 283 -0.94 -4.23 -17.10
CA TYR A 283 0.49 -4.24 -17.40
C TYR A 283 1.05 -2.83 -17.22
N TYR A 284 2.29 -2.75 -16.74
CA TYR A 284 3.08 -1.51 -16.84
C TYR A 284 3.66 -1.44 -18.25
N TRP A 285 3.28 -0.40 -19.01
CA TRP A 285 3.73 -0.24 -20.40
C TRP A 285 5.04 0.55 -20.55
N ASP A 286 5.44 1.30 -19.53
CA ASP A 286 6.62 2.18 -19.53
C ASP A 286 7.24 2.27 -18.13
N ASP A 287 8.55 2.53 -18.05
CA ASP A 287 9.31 2.78 -16.82
C ASP A 287 8.76 4.00 -16.05
N ASN A 288 8.07 4.91 -16.74
CA ASN A 288 7.39 6.08 -16.15
C ASN A 288 6.02 5.74 -15.55
N MET A 289 5.43 4.60 -15.90
CA MET A 289 4.16 4.14 -15.35
C MET A 289 4.43 3.07 -14.31
N ARG A 290 4.73 3.49 -13.08
CA ARG A 290 4.98 2.58 -11.94
C ARG A 290 3.78 2.41 -11.03
N THR A 291 2.69 3.10 -11.32
CA THR A 291 1.47 3.16 -10.52
C THR A 291 0.26 2.90 -11.40
N ILE A 292 -0.64 2.03 -10.95
CA ILE A 292 -1.93 1.76 -11.57
C ILE A 292 -3.01 2.07 -10.53
N HIS A 293 -4.01 2.85 -10.93
CA HIS A 293 -5.14 3.20 -10.08
C HIS A 293 -6.41 2.58 -10.63
N THR A 294 -7.10 1.78 -9.82
CA THR A 294 -8.43 1.24 -10.11
C THR A 294 -9.42 1.74 -9.06
N ARG A 295 -10.67 1.25 -9.09
CA ARG A 295 -11.68 1.66 -8.11
C ARG A 295 -11.27 1.16 -6.73
N GLY A 296 -10.93 2.08 -5.83
CA GLY A 296 -10.60 1.76 -4.45
C GLY A 296 -9.21 1.13 -4.22
N VAL A 297 -8.40 0.95 -5.27
CA VAL A 297 -7.07 0.32 -5.16
C VAL A 297 -6.02 1.13 -5.91
N SER A 298 -4.80 1.16 -5.38
CA SER A 298 -3.64 1.71 -6.05
C SER A 298 -2.48 0.74 -5.94
N ILE A 299 -1.96 0.30 -7.09
CA ILE A 299 -0.96 -0.75 -7.20
C ILE A 299 0.31 -0.12 -7.73
N TYR A 300 1.42 -0.25 -7.03
CA TYR A 300 2.69 0.28 -7.49
C TYR A 300 3.82 -0.72 -7.39
N GLN A 301 4.84 -0.49 -8.23
CA GLN A 301 6.11 -1.19 -8.21
C GLN A 301 7.18 -0.27 -7.59
N PRO A 302 7.92 -0.73 -6.56
CA PRO A 302 9.01 0.04 -5.98
C PRO A 302 10.12 0.40 -6.98
N SER A 303 10.80 1.53 -6.73
CA SER A 303 11.93 1.98 -7.56
C SER A 303 13.09 0.98 -7.56
N GLY A 304 13.73 0.82 -8.71
CA GLY A 304 14.88 -0.09 -8.89
C GLY A 304 14.51 -1.50 -9.37
N ILE A 305 13.21 -1.84 -9.36
CA ILE A 305 12.69 -3.13 -9.85
C ILE A 305 11.99 -2.89 -11.18
N ARG A 306 12.16 -3.80 -12.16
CA ARG A 306 11.58 -3.69 -13.52
C ARG A 306 10.85 -4.93 -14.01
N ASN A 307 11.05 -6.07 -13.36
CA ASN A 307 10.55 -7.38 -13.77
C ASN A 307 9.21 -7.77 -13.11
N MET A 308 8.49 -6.80 -12.52
CA MET A 308 7.22 -7.05 -11.80
C MET A 308 7.32 -8.21 -10.79
N SER A 309 8.47 -8.34 -10.12
CA SER A 309 8.68 -9.33 -9.07
C SER A 309 8.25 -8.85 -7.69
N HIS A 310 7.93 -7.55 -7.56
CA HIS A 310 7.60 -6.92 -6.29
C HIS A 310 6.52 -5.87 -6.54
N LEU A 311 5.34 -6.11 -5.97
CA LEU A 311 4.17 -5.27 -6.17
C LEU A 311 3.51 -4.98 -4.83
N ILE A 312 3.00 -3.77 -4.68
CA ILE A 312 2.29 -3.34 -3.47
C ILE A 312 0.94 -2.76 -3.89
N ALA A 313 -0.13 -3.35 -3.37
CA ALA A 313 -1.51 -2.86 -3.48
C ALA A 313 -1.92 -2.15 -2.20
N MET A 314 -2.54 -0.98 -2.35
CA MET A 314 -3.01 -0.15 -1.25
C MET A 314 -4.49 0.17 -1.45
N PHE A 315 -5.27 0.01 -0.38
CA PHE A 315 -6.73 0.10 -0.40
C PHE A 315 -7.24 1.34 0.34
N ASP A 316 -8.48 1.76 0.06
CA ASP A 316 -9.08 2.97 0.65
C ASP A 316 -9.22 2.88 2.17
N SER A 317 -9.39 1.69 2.72
CA SER A 317 -9.41 1.45 4.17
C SER A 317 -8.06 1.66 4.87
N GLY A 318 -6.97 1.82 4.10
CA GLY A 318 -5.59 1.85 4.60
C GLY A 318 -4.96 0.46 4.73
N ALA A 319 -5.69 -0.61 4.38
CA ALA A 319 -5.10 -1.94 4.24
C ALA A 319 -4.10 -1.96 3.07
N GLY A 320 -3.05 -2.76 3.21
CA GLY A 320 -2.01 -2.94 2.19
C GLY A 320 -1.68 -4.41 1.99
N VAL A 321 -1.34 -4.77 0.76
CA VAL A 321 -0.85 -6.10 0.40
C VAL A 321 0.41 -5.95 -0.44
N GLU A 322 1.49 -6.56 0.02
CA GLU A 322 2.77 -6.62 -0.68
C GLU A 322 3.02 -8.06 -1.13
N VAL A 323 3.29 -8.23 -2.43
CA VAL A 323 3.54 -9.52 -3.05
C VAL A 323 4.93 -9.48 -3.68
N LEU A 324 5.76 -10.46 -3.32
CA LEU A 324 7.12 -10.63 -3.84
C LEU A 324 7.29 -12.01 -4.43
N VAL A 325 8.07 -12.14 -5.50
CA VAL A 325 8.56 -13.41 -6.03
C VAL A 325 9.98 -13.61 -5.54
N ASN A 326 10.22 -14.70 -4.83
CA ASN A 326 11.56 -15.09 -4.40
C ASN A 326 12.29 -15.86 -5.51
N GLY A 327 13.62 -15.99 -5.38
CA GLY A 327 14.47 -16.64 -6.39
C GLY A 327 14.05 -18.06 -6.78
N GLY A 328 13.41 -18.80 -5.86
CA GLY A 328 12.86 -20.15 -6.10
C GLY A 328 11.50 -20.20 -6.81
N GLY A 329 10.96 -19.07 -7.29
CA GLY A 329 9.67 -19.06 -7.98
C GLY A 329 8.46 -19.26 -7.05
N THR A 330 8.58 -18.86 -5.78
CA THR A 330 7.49 -18.85 -4.80
C THR A 330 7.04 -17.43 -4.50
N LEU A 331 5.75 -17.24 -4.21
CA LEU A 331 5.25 -15.95 -3.74
C LEU A 331 5.43 -15.80 -2.22
N THR A 332 5.91 -14.64 -1.81
CA THR A 332 5.82 -14.14 -0.45
C THR A 332 4.76 -13.04 -0.40
N LEU A 333 3.93 -13.10 0.63
CA LEU A 333 2.87 -12.15 0.89
C LEU A 333 3.12 -11.47 2.23
N HIS A 334 3.04 -10.15 2.27
CA HIS A 334 2.89 -9.39 3.51
C HIS A 334 1.58 -8.60 3.47
N VAL A 335 0.82 -8.66 4.56
CA VAL A 335 -0.44 -7.95 4.73
C VAL A 335 -0.27 -6.91 5.81
N TYR A 336 -0.62 -5.66 5.50
CA TYR A 336 -0.51 -4.50 6.39
C TYR A 336 -1.91 -4.02 6.77
N LEU A 337 -2.27 -4.09 8.05
CA LEU A 337 -3.60 -3.66 8.53
C LEU A 337 -3.49 -2.50 9.54
N PRO A 338 -4.25 -1.41 9.36
CA PRO A 338 -4.36 -0.37 10.38
C PRO A 338 -5.13 -0.87 11.61
N LEU A 339 -4.95 -0.17 12.75
CA LEU A 339 -5.60 -0.50 14.02
C LEU A 339 -7.14 -0.55 13.95
N THR A 340 -7.76 0.09 12.95
CA THR A 340 -9.21 0.02 12.72
C THR A 340 -9.72 -1.40 12.44
N TYR A 341 -8.85 -2.32 12.05
CA TYR A 341 -9.17 -3.74 11.84
C TYR A 341 -8.99 -4.61 13.10
N MET A 342 -8.53 -4.03 14.21
CA MET A 342 -8.38 -4.77 15.46
C MET A 342 -9.73 -5.37 15.89
N ASN A 343 -9.69 -6.60 16.39
CA ASN A 343 -10.81 -7.40 16.85
C ASN A 343 -11.87 -7.70 15.76
N SER A 344 -11.49 -7.67 14.48
CA SER A 344 -12.44 -7.86 13.37
C SER A 344 -12.02 -8.86 12.29
N THR A 345 -10.77 -9.36 12.31
CA THR A 345 -10.22 -10.27 11.31
C THR A 345 -10.48 -11.72 11.68
N GLN A 346 -10.67 -12.60 10.70
CA GLN A 346 -10.72 -14.04 10.82
C GLN A 346 -10.00 -14.64 9.62
N GLY A 347 -9.42 -15.82 9.73
CA GLY A 347 -8.68 -16.43 8.62
C GLY A 347 -7.38 -17.06 9.07
N LEU A 348 -6.58 -17.52 8.11
CA LEU A 348 -5.25 -18.08 8.40
C LEU A 348 -4.28 -17.05 9.00
N LEU A 349 -4.49 -15.73 8.80
CA LEU A 349 -3.63 -14.71 9.44
C LEU A 349 -4.07 -14.33 10.85
N GLY A 350 -5.05 -15.05 11.42
CA GLY A 350 -5.43 -14.93 12.82
C GLY A 350 -6.47 -13.85 13.14
N TYR A 351 -6.82 -13.77 14.42
CA TYR A 351 -7.75 -12.80 14.97
C TYR A 351 -6.93 -11.66 15.58
N TYR A 352 -6.89 -10.52 14.89
CA TYR A 352 -6.00 -9.41 15.26
C TYR A 352 -6.46 -8.74 16.57
N SER A 353 -5.98 -9.23 17.72
CA SER A 353 -6.38 -8.79 19.06
C SER A 353 -5.19 -8.37 19.95
N ASN A 354 -3.96 -8.56 19.48
CA ASN A 354 -2.70 -8.57 20.23
C ASN A 354 -2.59 -9.71 21.26
N ASP A 355 -3.41 -10.76 21.17
CA ASP A 355 -3.30 -11.97 21.99
C ASP A 355 -3.05 -13.20 21.11
N PRO A 356 -1.84 -13.79 21.12
CA PRO A 356 -1.55 -14.94 20.29
C PRO A 356 -2.46 -16.15 20.59
N ASN A 357 -3.11 -16.22 21.76
CA ASN A 357 -3.90 -17.40 22.15
C ASN A 357 -5.24 -17.52 21.41
N ASP A 358 -5.74 -16.45 20.78
CA ASP A 358 -7.02 -16.46 20.06
C ASP A 358 -6.88 -16.48 18.52
N ASP A 359 -5.65 -16.49 18.01
CA ASP A 359 -5.36 -16.54 16.57
C ASP A 359 -5.91 -17.79 15.87
N PHE A 360 -6.01 -18.91 16.58
CA PHE A 360 -6.61 -20.14 16.07
C PHE A 360 -8.13 -20.18 16.28
N MET A 361 -8.79 -19.07 15.95
CA MET A 361 -10.24 -18.98 15.90
C MET A 361 -10.74 -19.71 14.65
N LEU A 362 -11.76 -20.55 14.81
CA LEU A 362 -12.42 -21.22 13.70
C LEU A 362 -13.49 -20.32 13.04
N PRO A 363 -13.93 -20.63 11.81
CA PRO A 363 -15.02 -19.91 11.14
C PRO A 363 -16.34 -19.86 11.94
N ASN A 364 -16.55 -20.81 12.87
CA ASN A 364 -17.71 -20.83 13.76
C ASN A 364 -17.53 -19.98 15.04
N GLY A 365 -16.41 -19.28 15.18
CA GLY A 365 -16.06 -18.43 16.33
C GLY A 365 -15.42 -19.16 17.52
N TRP A 366 -15.20 -20.47 17.44
CA TRP A 366 -14.56 -21.23 18.51
C TRP A 366 -13.04 -21.13 18.43
N VAL A 367 -12.39 -20.79 19.54
CA VAL A 367 -10.93 -20.72 19.63
C VAL A 367 -10.38 -22.08 20.05
N ILE A 368 -9.38 -22.58 19.32
CA ILE A 368 -8.67 -23.79 19.72
C ILE A 368 -7.48 -23.40 20.62
N ALA A 369 -7.66 -23.52 21.93
CA ALA A 369 -6.61 -23.21 22.90
C ALA A 369 -5.38 -24.13 22.75
N ASN A 370 -4.20 -23.57 23.03
CA ASN A 370 -2.89 -24.25 23.06
C ASN A 370 -2.49 -24.94 21.75
N LEU A 371 -2.97 -24.46 20.59
CA LEU A 371 -2.57 -25.01 19.30
C LEU A 371 -1.11 -24.66 18.92
N HIS A 372 -0.51 -23.63 19.54
CA HIS A 372 0.91 -23.27 19.37
C HIS A 372 1.87 -24.38 19.78
N ASP A 373 1.46 -25.19 20.77
CA ASP A 373 2.24 -26.31 21.30
C ASP A 373 1.96 -27.62 20.53
N LYS A 374 1.07 -27.58 19.53
CA LYS A 374 0.62 -28.77 18.77
C LYS A 374 1.46 -28.99 17.52
N ASN A 375 1.50 -30.25 17.09
CA ASN A 375 2.20 -30.66 15.87
C ASN A 375 1.53 -30.06 14.61
N ILE A 376 2.33 -29.83 13.56
CA ILE A 376 1.90 -29.29 12.25
C ILE A 376 0.64 -30.01 11.71
N LYS A 377 0.55 -31.33 11.91
CA LYS A 377 -0.60 -32.15 11.52
C LYS A 377 -1.90 -31.70 12.17
N GLN A 378 -1.90 -31.43 13.47
CA GLN A 378 -3.10 -30.99 14.18
C GLN A 378 -3.52 -29.60 13.73
N ILE A 379 -2.56 -28.68 13.51
CA ILE A 379 -2.85 -27.35 12.99
C ILE A 379 -3.51 -27.44 11.61
N HIS A 380 -3.00 -28.32 10.75
CA HIS A 380 -3.57 -28.53 9.42
C HIS A 380 -4.99 -29.10 9.46
N GLU A 381 -5.24 -30.15 10.24
CA GLU A 381 -6.52 -30.87 10.29
C GLU A 381 -7.60 -30.12 11.09
N GLU A 382 -7.24 -29.52 12.21
CA GLU A 382 -8.18 -28.87 13.14
C GLU A 382 -8.49 -27.43 12.71
N PHE A 383 -7.51 -26.68 12.20
CA PHE A 383 -7.62 -25.25 11.90
C PHE A 383 -7.53 -24.94 10.41
N GLY A 384 -6.38 -25.21 9.77
CA GLY A 384 -6.07 -24.67 8.44
C GLY A 384 -7.04 -25.10 7.34
N ILE A 385 -7.43 -26.39 7.31
CA ILE A 385 -8.41 -26.91 6.34
C ILE A 385 -9.78 -26.21 6.46
N LYS A 386 -10.14 -25.70 7.64
CA LYS A 386 -11.46 -25.10 7.88
C LYS A 386 -11.66 -23.78 7.15
N TYR A 387 -10.58 -23.12 6.74
CA TYR A 387 -10.58 -21.88 5.96
C TYR A 387 -10.52 -22.08 4.45
N ARG A 388 -10.72 -23.31 3.96
CA ARG A 388 -10.82 -23.61 2.53
C ARG A 388 -12.01 -22.88 1.91
N LEU A 389 -11.76 -22.18 0.82
CA LEU A 389 -12.76 -21.45 0.04
C LEU A 389 -13.51 -22.38 -0.91
N LEU A 390 -14.79 -22.13 -1.09
CA LEU A 390 -15.63 -22.76 -2.12
C LEU A 390 -16.09 -21.71 -3.15
N GLU A 391 -16.58 -22.18 -4.30
CA GLU A 391 -17.23 -21.32 -5.30
C GLU A 391 -18.52 -20.67 -4.78
N ILE A 392 -19.17 -21.29 -3.79
CA ILE A 392 -20.36 -20.80 -3.14
C ILE A 392 -19.95 -20.02 -1.88
N ALA A 393 -20.59 -18.87 -1.65
CA ALA A 393 -20.33 -18.06 -0.46
C ALA A 393 -20.58 -18.86 0.83
N GLN A 394 -19.58 -18.89 1.70
CA GLN A 394 -19.67 -19.48 3.04
C GLN A 394 -19.78 -18.39 4.09
N ALA A 395 -20.58 -18.64 5.14
CA ALA A 395 -20.62 -17.76 6.29
C ALA A 395 -19.23 -17.68 6.93
N ASN A 396 -18.75 -16.47 7.22
CA ASN A 396 -17.47 -16.18 7.89
C ASN A 396 -16.18 -16.57 7.14
N ILE A 397 -16.26 -17.00 5.87
CA ILE A 397 -15.08 -17.33 5.03
C ILE A 397 -15.11 -16.56 3.69
N SER A 398 -16.27 -15.98 3.34
CA SER A 398 -16.57 -15.32 2.06
C SER A 398 -16.59 -16.29 0.85
N GLN A 399 -16.67 -15.76 -0.37
CA GLN A 399 -16.66 -16.52 -1.63
C GLN A 399 -15.29 -16.35 -2.29
N SER A 400 -14.79 -17.38 -2.99
CA SER A 400 -13.55 -17.22 -3.79
C SER A 400 -13.61 -15.99 -4.71
N LEU A 401 -12.55 -15.16 -4.64
CA LEU A 401 -12.40 -13.93 -5.41
C LEU A 401 -11.56 -14.13 -6.68
N PHE A 402 -10.99 -15.32 -6.85
CA PHE A 402 -10.07 -15.59 -7.93
C PHE A 402 -10.76 -15.64 -9.30
N PHE A 403 -10.02 -15.24 -10.33
CA PHE A 403 -10.45 -15.36 -11.70
C PHE A 403 -9.96 -16.68 -12.32
N HIS A 404 -10.87 -17.64 -12.44
CA HIS A 404 -10.64 -18.97 -13.04
C HIS A 404 -10.79 -18.93 -14.58
N ASP A 405 -9.83 -18.31 -15.27
CA ASP A 405 -9.86 -18.13 -16.72
C ASP A 405 -9.26 -19.28 -17.53
N VAL A 406 -8.23 -19.94 -16.99
CA VAL A 406 -7.54 -21.06 -17.66
C VAL A 406 -7.95 -22.41 -17.07
N LEU A 407 -7.93 -22.53 -15.75
CA LEU A 407 -8.26 -23.75 -15.01
C LEU A 407 -9.46 -23.49 -14.10
N THR A 408 -10.31 -24.49 -13.93
CA THR A 408 -11.49 -24.40 -13.06
C THR A 408 -11.08 -24.47 -11.58
N HIS A 409 -11.92 -23.94 -10.69
CA HIS A 409 -11.68 -24.01 -9.23
C HIS A 409 -11.40 -25.44 -8.75
N SER A 410 -12.16 -26.42 -9.27
CA SER A 410 -11.99 -27.85 -8.95
C SER A 410 -10.64 -28.47 -9.36
N GLN A 411 -9.88 -27.85 -10.26
CA GLN A 411 -8.54 -28.32 -10.63
C GLN A 411 -7.47 -27.80 -9.67
N TYR A 412 -7.70 -26.64 -9.06
CA TYR A 412 -6.84 -26.09 -8.02
C TYR A 412 -7.13 -26.71 -6.66
N ASP A 413 -8.41 -26.93 -6.33
CA ASP A 413 -8.82 -27.50 -5.05
C ASP A 413 -8.66 -29.02 -5.02
N ASP A 414 -7.83 -29.51 -4.08
CA ASP A 414 -7.60 -30.94 -3.88
C ASP A 414 -7.82 -31.29 -2.40
N VAL A 415 -9.04 -31.74 -2.11
CA VAL A 415 -9.45 -32.15 -0.76
C VAL A 415 -8.71 -33.39 -0.27
N LYS A 416 -8.18 -34.21 -1.18
CA LYS A 416 -7.48 -35.47 -0.85
C LYS A 416 -5.97 -35.30 -0.72
N PHE A 417 -5.44 -34.11 -0.96
CA PHE A 417 -4.02 -33.83 -0.80
C PHE A 417 -3.62 -34.00 0.67
N ILE A 418 -2.66 -34.90 0.91
CA ILE A 418 -2.08 -35.14 2.23
C ILE A 418 -0.64 -34.61 2.20
N PRO A 419 -0.34 -33.55 2.95
CA PRO A 419 1.01 -33.00 2.99
C PRO A 419 1.94 -33.91 3.78
N GLN A 420 3.23 -33.74 3.52
CA GLN A 420 4.27 -34.36 4.35
C GLN A 420 4.44 -33.53 5.63
N PHE A 421 4.09 -34.12 6.77
CA PHE A 421 4.16 -33.44 8.08
C PHE A 421 5.52 -33.59 8.78
N ASP A 422 6.26 -34.64 8.44
CA ASP A 422 7.59 -34.92 8.99
C ASP A 422 8.63 -34.69 7.90
N MET A 423 9.49 -33.69 8.08
CA MET A 423 10.72 -33.54 7.31
C MET A 423 11.89 -33.99 8.18
N ASP A 424 12.59 -35.04 7.76
CA ASP A 424 13.83 -35.48 8.38
C ASP A 424 14.93 -34.43 8.10
N PRO A 425 15.63 -33.89 9.11
CA PRO A 425 16.73 -32.95 8.90
C PRO A 425 17.79 -33.41 7.89
N GLN A 426 17.96 -34.72 7.70
CA GLN A 426 18.90 -35.29 6.72
C GLN A 426 18.46 -35.11 5.25
N GLN A 427 17.18 -34.82 5.00
CA GLN A 427 16.67 -34.55 3.64
C GLN A 427 16.90 -33.11 3.18
N LEU A 428 17.13 -32.18 4.10
CA LEU A 428 17.46 -30.78 3.79
C LEU A 428 18.88 -30.64 3.22
N GLU A 429 19.84 -31.45 3.68
CA GLU A 429 21.23 -31.43 3.16
C GLU A 429 21.34 -31.88 1.70
N HIS A 430 20.40 -32.67 1.19
CA HIS A 430 20.39 -33.10 -0.20
C HIS A 430 19.70 -32.13 -1.17
N MET A 431 19.04 -31.08 -0.68
CA MET A 431 18.43 -30.05 -1.54
C MET A 431 19.43 -28.94 -1.92
N ASP A 432 20.47 -28.72 -1.11
CA ASP A 432 21.53 -27.74 -1.42
C ASP A 432 22.57 -28.26 -2.44
N ASP A 433 22.59 -29.56 -2.73
CA ASP A 433 23.58 -30.20 -3.61
C ASP A 433 23.09 -30.40 -5.07
N VAL A 434 21.82 -30.06 -5.37
CA VAL A 434 21.26 -30.16 -6.74
C VAL A 434 21.33 -28.82 -7.50
N ASP A 435 21.60 -27.71 -6.80
CA ASP A 435 21.79 -26.37 -7.39
C ASP A 435 23.27 -25.92 -7.41
N ARG A 436 24.21 -26.85 -7.62
CA ARG A 436 25.62 -26.54 -7.96
C ARG A 436 25.96 -26.78 -9.43
#